data_AF-U4KK98-F1
#
_entry.id   AF-U4KK98-F1
#
_cell.length_a   1.000
_cell.length_b   1.000
_cell.length_c   1.000
_cell.angle_alpha   90.00
_cell.angle_beta   90.00
_cell.angle_gamma   90.00
#
_symmetry.space_group_name_H-M   'P 1'
#
loop_
_entity.id
_entity.type
_entity.pdbx_description
1 polymer ?
#
loop_
_entity_poly.entity_id
_entity_poly.type
_entity_poly.pdbx_seq_one_letter_code
_entity_poly.pdbx_strand_id
1 'polypeptide(L)'
;MKRRYDVELFHDILISALNKLEIETDFPSVFYQAFSDGINQTSFHHYSETKEFDESWISKIELYYPSLEKITKTLKSNLKYQEDITIIEKAKKIDSKSVRHLASHTQYIKEVKPYVIPKKILVNHSEIEYGIYENRMIMTLIDKLQLFIEKRLEIISNYQSLEKDTFKHHSKMKLDEQDYEISIEISKNGYEKTDVNTSILQRAKHLYKLINGLKNSEFMSLLRGQKQVVAPIMKTQIILKNPDYKNAYQLWLFLDQYETLGYKVFTTNKQKQIDSIYQKHILNNILQLFSTYFLHDNKSDISYYNPVEKTYKTHLKTVDYIEKPKEIAPIKIDETDSNEYLLYQLAKQFGKMVTSKEKNTTRFKESVKRLNEITDQIIFKNLNSNLNENVIIGINNHDLENKKLSELEDKYEKIQIYRKQKQKDLESIINFEKKIQAEYETLQNSALTEVKEQSNEPFIENFKQESLLLDKKIAKLKEKYRKELLNIKQKQKEKLRKQKEKNKLKLKKETDKQKEKLKKIKK
;
A
#
# COMPACT_ATOMS: atom_id res chain seq x y z
N MET A 1 -41.87 -10.80 -19.91
CA MET A 1 -42.17 -9.34 -19.91
C MET A 1 -42.09 -8.83 -18.48
N LYS A 2 -41.21 -7.87 -18.15
CA LYS A 2 -41.26 -7.18 -16.86
C LYS A 2 -42.58 -6.40 -16.80
N ARG A 3 -43.38 -6.58 -15.75
CA ARG A 3 -44.62 -5.82 -15.53
C ARG A 3 -44.26 -4.33 -15.54
N ARG A 4 -44.76 -3.58 -16.52
CA ARG A 4 -44.69 -2.12 -16.47
C ARG A 4 -45.70 -1.69 -15.42
N TYR A 5 -45.22 -1.07 -14.36
CA TYR A 5 -46.09 -0.47 -13.35
C TYR A 5 -46.62 0.84 -13.91
N ASP A 6 -47.90 1.15 -13.66
CA ASP A 6 -48.56 2.38 -14.11
C ASP A 6 -48.16 3.60 -13.25
N VAL A 7 -46.85 3.73 -12.96
CA VAL A 7 -46.29 4.76 -12.08
C VAL A 7 -46.49 6.15 -12.67
N GLU A 8 -46.32 6.29 -13.99
CA GLU A 8 -46.52 7.55 -14.70
C GLU A 8 -47.97 8.03 -14.54
N LEU A 9 -48.94 7.16 -14.84
CA LEU A 9 -50.36 7.48 -14.70
C LEU A 9 -50.74 7.82 -13.25
N PHE A 10 -50.25 7.05 -12.27
CA PHE A 10 -50.49 7.33 -10.86
C PHE A 10 -49.92 8.69 -10.45
N HIS A 11 -48.68 8.99 -10.84
CA HIS A 11 -48.00 10.24 -10.52
C HIS A 11 -48.74 11.43 -11.14
N ASP A 12 -49.12 11.34 -12.41
CA ASP A 12 -49.84 12.41 -13.11
C ASP A 12 -51.19 12.73 -12.46
N ILE A 13 -51.96 11.70 -12.11
CA ILE A 13 -53.23 11.86 -11.38
C ILE A 13 -52.98 12.55 -10.04
N LEU A 14 -51.99 12.09 -9.27
CA LEU A 14 -51.66 12.64 -7.95
C LEU A 14 -51.23 14.11 -8.04
N ILE A 15 -50.38 14.48 -8.99
CA ILE A 15 -49.96 15.88 -9.19
C ILE A 15 -51.14 16.74 -9.60
N SER A 16 -52.01 16.26 -10.49
CA SER A 16 -53.19 17.01 -10.93
C SER A 16 -54.12 17.33 -9.77
N ALA A 17 -54.30 16.38 -8.84
CA ALA A 17 -55.08 16.57 -7.63
C ALA A 17 -54.41 17.56 -6.67
N LEU A 18 -53.08 17.44 -6.45
CA LEU A 18 -52.35 18.36 -5.58
C LEU A 18 -52.36 19.80 -6.11
N ASN A 19 -52.16 20.01 -7.41
CA ASN A 19 -52.25 21.34 -8.02
C ASN A 19 -53.63 21.97 -7.84
N LYS A 20 -54.71 21.16 -7.89
CA LYS A 20 -56.06 21.65 -7.62
C LYS A 20 -56.22 22.07 -6.16
N LEU A 21 -55.70 21.28 -5.22
CA LEU A 21 -55.73 21.58 -3.79
C LEU A 21 -54.91 22.83 -3.43
N GLU A 22 -53.78 23.07 -4.11
CA GLU A 22 -52.98 24.30 -3.96
C GLU A 22 -53.77 25.57 -4.27
N ILE A 23 -54.77 25.49 -5.16
CA ILE A 23 -55.62 26.63 -5.54
C ILE A 23 -56.81 26.76 -4.59
N GLU A 24 -57.37 25.64 -4.13
CA GLU A 24 -58.61 25.62 -3.34
C GLU A 24 -58.39 25.85 -1.84
N THR A 25 -57.15 25.73 -1.33
CA THR A 25 -56.84 25.79 0.11
C THR A 25 -55.74 26.79 0.45
N ASP A 26 -55.77 27.33 1.66
CA ASP A 26 -54.82 28.33 2.18
C ASP A 26 -53.55 27.70 2.79
N PHE A 27 -53.68 26.52 3.40
CA PHE A 27 -52.59 25.80 4.06
C PHE A 27 -51.31 25.61 3.20
N PRO A 28 -51.39 25.22 1.90
CA PRO A 28 -50.19 25.11 1.06
C PRO A 28 -49.38 26.41 0.97
N SER A 29 -50.05 27.56 0.94
CA SER A 29 -49.37 28.87 0.87
C SER A 29 -48.59 29.16 2.15
N VAL A 30 -49.21 28.88 3.31
CA VAL A 30 -48.57 29.03 4.63
C VAL A 30 -47.37 28.07 4.75
N PHE A 31 -47.55 26.82 4.32
CA PHE A 31 -46.48 25.83 4.29
C PHE A 31 -45.32 26.25 3.40
N TYR A 32 -45.58 26.71 2.16
CA TYR A 32 -44.51 27.11 1.24
C TYR A 32 -43.73 28.33 1.75
N GLN A 33 -44.38 29.25 2.47
CA GLN A 33 -43.68 30.34 3.12
C GLN A 33 -42.76 29.84 4.23
N ALA A 34 -43.28 29.04 5.17
CA ALA A 34 -42.49 28.45 6.25
C ALA A 34 -41.34 27.57 5.73
N PHE A 35 -41.60 26.79 4.68
CA PHE A 35 -40.61 25.95 4.03
C PHE A 35 -39.52 26.79 3.36
N SER A 36 -39.87 27.87 2.65
CA SER A 36 -38.90 28.75 1.97
C SER A 36 -38.04 29.55 2.94
N ASP A 37 -38.61 29.96 4.08
CA ASP A 37 -37.91 30.67 5.15
C ASP A 37 -36.95 29.73 5.93
N GLY A 38 -37.17 28.42 5.81
CA GLY A 38 -36.38 27.35 6.42
C GLY A 38 -35.10 26.98 5.66
N ILE A 39 -34.40 25.96 6.18
CA ILE A 39 -33.21 25.36 5.54
C ILE A 39 -33.66 24.14 4.74
N ASN A 40 -33.46 24.15 3.43
CA ASN A 40 -33.81 23.03 2.55
C ASN A 40 -32.59 22.55 1.77
N GLN A 41 -32.32 21.25 1.86
CA GLN A 41 -31.20 20.60 1.18
C GLN A 41 -31.70 19.34 0.48
N THR A 42 -31.65 19.34 -0.84
CA THR A 42 -31.98 18.17 -1.66
C THR A 42 -30.74 17.74 -2.43
N SER A 43 -30.41 16.46 -2.37
CA SER A 43 -29.30 15.89 -3.10
C SER A 43 -29.66 14.54 -3.70
N PHE A 44 -29.18 14.31 -4.92
CA PHE A 44 -29.30 13.02 -5.58
C PHE A 44 -27.92 12.57 -6.03
N HIS A 45 -27.42 11.50 -5.41
CA HIS A 45 -26.09 10.96 -5.68
C HIS A 45 -26.21 9.62 -6.38
N HIS A 46 -25.47 9.47 -7.47
CA HIS A 46 -25.24 8.20 -8.13
C HIS A 46 -23.80 7.76 -7.85
N TYR A 47 -23.67 6.66 -7.14
CA TYR A 47 -22.42 5.97 -6.89
C TYR A 47 -22.37 4.72 -7.76
N SER A 48 -21.28 4.54 -8.52
CA SER A 48 -20.99 3.27 -9.17
C SER A 48 -19.56 2.83 -8.89
N GLU A 49 -19.41 1.54 -8.61
CA GLU A 49 -18.15 0.87 -8.40
C GLU A 49 -18.02 -0.27 -9.40
N THR A 50 -17.12 -0.09 -10.37
CA THR A 50 -16.81 -1.10 -11.36
C THR A 50 -15.43 -1.66 -11.10
N LYS A 51 -15.33 -2.98 -10.97
CA LYS A 51 -14.06 -3.70 -10.83
C LYS A 51 -13.66 -4.22 -12.21
N GLU A 52 -12.52 -3.79 -12.70
CA GLU A 52 -11.94 -4.30 -13.94
C GLU A 52 -10.83 -5.30 -13.60
N PHE A 53 -10.97 -6.54 -14.05
CA PHE A 53 -9.98 -7.59 -13.81
C PHE A 53 -8.87 -7.53 -14.85
N ASP A 54 -7.63 -7.76 -14.40
CA ASP A 54 -6.50 -7.92 -15.30
C ASP A 54 -6.62 -9.23 -16.08
N GLU A 55 -6.63 -9.13 -17.41
CA GLU A 55 -6.66 -10.27 -18.32
C GLU A 55 -5.27 -10.83 -18.61
N SER A 56 -4.20 -10.09 -18.29
CA SER A 56 -2.84 -10.41 -18.73
C SER A 56 -2.36 -11.79 -18.27
N TRP A 57 -2.79 -12.24 -17.09
CA TRP A 57 -2.44 -13.55 -16.55
C TRP A 57 -3.12 -14.70 -17.31
N ILE A 58 -4.36 -14.51 -17.78
CA ILE A 58 -5.10 -15.50 -18.58
C ILE A 58 -4.35 -15.73 -19.88
N SER A 59 -4.07 -14.64 -20.61
CA SER A 59 -3.40 -14.68 -21.90
C SER A 59 -1.99 -15.28 -21.82
N LYS A 60 -1.24 -15.00 -20.74
CA LYS A 60 0.07 -15.63 -20.51
C LYS A 60 -0.01 -17.13 -20.23
N ILE A 61 -0.99 -17.58 -19.44
CA ILE A 61 -1.18 -19.01 -19.17
C ILE A 61 -1.63 -19.73 -20.45
N GLU A 62 -2.56 -19.16 -21.21
CA GLU A 62 -3.01 -19.71 -22.51
C GLU A 62 -1.84 -19.86 -23.49
N LEU A 63 -0.93 -18.89 -23.53
CA LEU A 63 0.26 -18.93 -24.38
C LEU A 63 1.21 -20.09 -24.05
N TYR A 64 1.44 -20.36 -22.76
CA TYR A 64 2.40 -21.37 -22.31
C TYR A 64 1.79 -22.76 -22.07
N TYR A 65 0.46 -22.87 -22.02
CA TYR A 65 -0.26 -24.13 -21.80
C TYR A 65 0.12 -25.24 -22.80
N PRO A 66 0.21 -25.00 -24.14
CA PRO A 66 0.56 -26.05 -25.08
C PRO A 66 1.93 -26.71 -24.81
N SER A 67 2.91 -25.93 -24.36
CA SER A 67 4.22 -26.46 -23.97
C SER A 67 4.13 -27.36 -22.73
N LEU A 68 3.29 -26.99 -21.74
CA LEU A 68 3.04 -27.84 -20.58
C LEU A 68 2.38 -29.15 -20.99
N GLU A 69 1.33 -29.08 -21.80
CA GLU A 69 0.62 -30.27 -22.27
C GLU A 69 1.57 -31.22 -23.01
N LYS A 70 2.42 -30.68 -23.89
CA LYS A 70 3.42 -31.47 -24.62
C LYS A 70 4.43 -32.15 -23.70
N ILE A 71 4.90 -31.46 -22.67
CA ILE A 71 5.81 -32.06 -21.66
C ILE A 71 5.11 -33.18 -20.91
N THR A 72 3.86 -32.98 -20.47
CA THR A 72 3.12 -34.02 -19.73
C THR A 72 2.88 -35.29 -20.57
N LYS A 73 2.78 -35.16 -21.89
CA LYS A 73 2.67 -36.31 -22.82
C LYS A 73 4.02 -36.97 -23.11
N THR A 74 5.12 -36.23 -23.02
CA THR A 74 6.48 -36.73 -23.30
C THR A 74 7.27 -36.88 -22.01
N LEU A 75 6.93 -37.90 -21.20
CA LEU A 75 7.67 -38.20 -19.98
C LEU A 75 9.14 -38.49 -20.31
N LYS A 76 10.03 -37.68 -19.74
CA LYS A 76 11.45 -38.01 -19.70
C LYS A 76 11.69 -39.00 -18.57
N SER A 77 12.45 -40.04 -18.85
CA SER A 77 12.90 -41.00 -17.84
C SER A 77 14.41 -41.05 -17.78
N ASN A 78 14.92 -41.42 -16.61
CA ASN A 78 16.32 -41.76 -16.41
C ASN A 78 16.45 -43.26 -16.14
N LEU A 79 17.55 -43.88 -16.56
CA LEU A 79 17.83 -45.26 -16.23
C LEU A 79 18.56 -45.31 -14.88
N LYS A 80 17.95 -45.94 -13.88
CA LYS A 80 18.56 -46.18 -12.57
C LYS A 80 18.99 -47.64 -12.50
N TYR A 81 20.24 -47.87 -12.16
CA TYR A 81 20.77 -49.22 -11.95
C TYR A 81 20.73 -49.53 -10.46
N GLN A 82 19.91 -50.50 -10.06
CA GLN A 82 19.90 -51.05 -8.71
C GLN A 82 20.70 -52.35 -8.69
N GLU A 83 21.56 -52.54 -7.69
CA GLU A 83 22.39 -53.73 -7.56
C GLU A 83 21.81 -54.61 -6.45
N ASP A 84 21.35 -55.82 -6.79
CA ASP A 84 20.75 -56.76 -5.85
C ASP A 84 21.48 -58.10 -5.86
N ILE A 85 21.63 -58.72 -4.68
CA ILE A 85 22.24 -60.04 -4.55
C ILE A 85 21.15 -61.10 -4.69
N THR A 86 21.07 -61.72 -5.86
CA THR A 86 20.10 -62.77 -6.17
C THR A 86 20.73 -64.16 -6.21
N ILE A 87 19.91 -65.20 -6.09
CA ILE A 87 20.35 -66.59 -6.30
C ILE A 87 20.77 -66.73 -7.76
N ILE A 88 21.86 -67.44 -8.03
CA ILE A 88 22.43 -67.56 -9.40
C ILE A 88 21.40 -68.02 -10.43
N GLU A 89 20.49 -68.91 -10.06
CA GLU A 89 19.44 -69.46 -10.92
C GLU A 89 18.44 -68.40 -11.41
N LYS A 90 18.28 -67.30 -10.66
CA LYS A 90 17.40 -66.17 -11.01
C LYS A 90 18.13 -65.07 -11.77
N ALA A 91 19.45 -65.12 -11.86
CA ALA A 91 20.25 -64.09 -12.51
C ALA A 91 20.17 -64.25 -14.04
N LYS A 92 19.65 -63.23 -14.74
CA LYS A 92 19.56 -63.24 -16.22
C LYS A 92 20.83 -62.74 -16.92
N LYS A 93 21.53 -61.79 -16.32
CA LYS A 93 22.72 -61.14 -16.90
C LYS A 93 23.75 -60.85 -15.81
N ILE A 94 25.02 -61.04 -16.15
CA ILE A 94 26.16 -60.90 -15.22
C ILE A 94 27.12 -59.89 -15.84
N ASP A 95 27.50 -58.87 -15.07
CA ASP A 95 28.48 -57.86 -15.49
C ASP A 95 29.86 -58.15 -14.86
N SER A 96 30.90 -57.49 -15.36
CA SER A 96 32.26 -57.60 -14.80
C SER A 96 32.33 -57.23 -13.32
N LYS A 97 31.49 -56.29 -12.88
CA LYS A 97 31.35 -55.89 -11.48
C LYS A 97 30.75 -57.02 -10.62
N SER A 98 29.80 -57.78 -11.16
CA SER A 98 29.21 -58.94 -10.51
C SER A 98 30.25 -60.01 -10.20
N VAL A 99 31.17 -60.27 -11.15
CA VAL A 99 32.27 -61.21 -10.98
C VAL A 99 33.26 -60.71 -9.91
N ARG A 100 33.59 -59.41 -9.92
CA ARG A 100 34.48 -58.79 -8.93
C ARG A 100 33.88 -58.84 -7.52
N HIS A 101 32.59 -58.59 -7.39
CA HIS A 101 31.86 -58.71 -6.13
C HIS A 101 31.87 -60.15 -5.62
N LEU A 102 31.62 -61.14 -6.49
CA LEU A 102 31.67 -62.56 -6.13
C LEU A 102 33.06 -62.98 -5.65
N ALA A 103 34.13 -62.55 -6.34
CA ALA A 103 35.51 -62.82 -5.94
C ALA A 103 35.86 -62.25 -4.56
N SER A 104 35.24 -61.12 -4.19
CA SER A 104 35.45 -60.46 -2.89
C SER A 104 34.60 -61.09 -1.77
N HIS A 105 33.55 -61.84 -2.10
CA HIS A 105 32.58 -62.39 -1.15
C HIS A 105 32.45 -63.91 -1.30
N THR A 106 33.45 -64.62 -0.81
CA THR A 106 33.55 -66.10 -0.87
C THR A 106 32.35 -66.81 -0.24
N GLN A 107 31.66 -66.17 0.71
CA GLN A 107 30.41 -66.67 1.32
C GLN A 107 29.28 -66.92 0.31
N TYR A 108 29.35 -66.32 -0.87
CA TYR A 108 28.37 -66.54 -1.95
C TYR A 108 28.77 -67.64 -2.93
N ILE A 109 29.87 -68.36 -2.66
CA ILE A 109 30.32 -69.49 -3.47
C ILE A 109 29.80 -70.79 -2.84
N LYS A 110 29.19 -71.65 -3.65
CA LYS A 110 28.67 -72.96 -3.22
C LYS A 110 29.77 -74.01 -3.26
N GLU A 111 30.49 -74.09 -4.37
CA GLU A 111 31.51 -75.10 -4.62
C GLU A 111 32.57 -74.56 -5.57
N VAL A 112 33.79 -75.08 -5.45
CA VAL A 112 34.92 -74.76 -6.33
C VAL A 112 35.53 -76.09 -6.77
N LYS A 113 35.19 -76.59 -7.97
CA LYS A 113 35.87 -77.71 -8.67
C LYS A 113 35.23 -78.04 -10.03
N PRO A 114 35.97 -78.10 -11.14
CA PRO A 114 37.14 -77.27 -11.52
C PRO A 114 36.77 -75.79 -11.79
N TYR A 115 35.48 -75.46 -11.85
CA TYR A 115 34.96 -74.09 -11.98
C TYR A 115 34.31 -73.60 -10.67
N VAL A 116 34.22 -72.28 -10.50
CA VAL A 116 33.56 -71.65 -9.34
C VAL A 116 32.05 -71.65 -9.57
N ILE A 117 31.30 -72.31 -8.69
CA ILE A 117 29.83 -72.35 -8.72
C ILE A 117 29.30 -71.41 -7.64
N PRO A 118 28.78 -70.21 -7.98
CA PRO A 118 28.17 -69.30 -7.02
C PRO A 118 26.80 -69.81 -6.53
N LYS A 119 26.50 -69.59 -5.26
CA LYS A 119 25.16 -69.70 -4.67
C LYS A 119 24.34 -68.44 -4.92
N LYS A 120 24.96 -67.26 -4.79
CA LYS A 120 24.35 -65.95 -5.03
C LYS A 120 25.29 -65.07 -5.83
N ILE A 121 24.75 -64.14 -6.61
CA ILE A 121 25.53 -63.20 -7.42
C ILE A 121 24.89 -61.81 -7.40
N LEU A 122 25.71 -60.77 -7.51
CA LEU A 122 25.24 -59.39 -7.66
C LEU A 122 24.69 -59.21 -9.09
N VAL A 123 23.44 -58.80 -9.21
CA VAL A 123 22.79 -58.53 -10.48
C VAL A 123 22.39 -57.06 -10.53
N ASN A 124 22.62 -56.43 -11.69
CA ASN A 124 22.20 -55.07 -11.93
C ASN A 124 20.83 -55.08 -12.60
N HIS A 125 19.82 -54.52 -11.93
CA HIS A 125 18.50 -54.28 -12.49
C HIS A 125 18.44 -52.83 -12.97
N SER A 126 18.11 -52.63 -14.26
CA SER A 126 17.81 -51.30 -14.79
C SER A 126 16.34 -51.00 -14.61
N GLU A 127 16.02 -50.03 -13.76
CA GLU A 127 14.68 -49.49 -13.59
C GLU A 127 14.57 -48.11 -14.24
N ILE A 128 13.38 -47.80 -14.74
CA ILE A 128 13.08 -46.50 -15.34
C ILE A 128 12.61 -45.57 -14.23
N GLU A 129 13.41 -44.57 -13.88
CA GLU A 129 13.09 -43.56 -12.87
C GLU A 129 12.51 -42.31 -13.53
N TYR A 130 11.25 -42.01 -13.25
CA TYR A 130 10.55 -40.83 -13.77
C TYR A 130 10.71 -39.58 -12.88
N GLY A 131 11.21 -39.73 -11.65
CA GLY A 131 11.37 -38.68 -10.64
C GLY A 131 12.53 -37.70 -10.89
N ILE A 132 12.89 -37.44 -12.15
CA ILE A 132 13.96 -36.48 -12.49
C ILE A 132 13.59 -35.06 -12.06
N TYR A 133 14.61 -34.21 -11.88
CA TYR A 133 14.42 -32.84 -11.40
C TYR A 133 13.42 -32.04 -12.25
N GLU A 134 13.53 -32.13 -13.58
CA GLU A 134 12.70 -31.40 -14.52
C GLU A 134 11.23 -31.82 -14.44
N ASN A 135 10.96 -33.13 -14.33
CA ASN A 135 9.60 -33.63 -14.16
C ASN A 135 9.00 -33.16 -12.83
N ARG A 136 9.78 -33.18 -11.74
CA ARG A 136 9.33 -32.66 -10.44
C ARG A 136 9.08 -31.15 -10.49
N MET A 137 9.86 -30.40 -11.27
CA MET A 137 9.64 -28.96 -11.50
C MET A 137 8.30 -28.73 -12.22
N ILE A 138 7.99 -29.49 -13.27
CA ILE A 138 6.72 -29.37 -13.99
C ILE A 138 5.53 -29.80 -13.11
N MET A 139 5.66 -30.90 -12.35
CA MET A 139 4.65 -31.33 -11.38
C MET A 139 4.34 -30.21 -10.38
N THR A 140 5.39 -29.62 -9.79
CA THR A 140 5.22 -28.52 -8.82
C THR A 140 4.61 -27.28 -9.47
N LEU A 141 4.95 -27.00 -10.74
CA LEU A 141 4.37 -25.89 -11.50
C LEU A 141 2.87 -26.09 -11.76
N ILE A 142 2.43 -27.30 -12.10
CA ILE A 142 1.01 -27.62 -12.31
C ILE A 142 0.22 -27.42 -11.01
N ASP A 143 0.74 -27.89 -9.88
CA ASP A 143 0.12 -27.67 -8.57
C ASP A 143 0.03 -26.16 -8.23
N LYS A 144 1.11 -25.41 -8.44
CA LYS A 144 1.13 -23.96 -8.25
C LYS A 144 0.11 -23.25 -9.15
N LEU A 145 0.03 -23.63 -10.43
CA LEU A 145 -0.91 -23.06 -11.41
C LEU A 145 -2.35 -23.29 -10.99
N GLN A 146 -2.69 -24.50 -10.56
CA GLN A 146 -4.04 -24.80 -10.12
C GLN A 146 -4.44 -23.91 -8.94
N LEU A 147 -3.61 -23.85 -7.90
CA LEU A 147 -3.86 -22.99 -6.73
C LEU A 147 -3.96 -21.51 -7.10
N PHE A 148 -3.14 -21.06 -8.04
CA PHE A 148 -3.19 -19.69 -8.54
C PHE A 148 -4.52 -19.38 -9.22
N ILE A 149 -4.95 -20.24 -10.17
CA ILE A 149 -6.19 -20.05 -10.92
C ILE A 149 -7.41 -20.18 -10.00
N GLU A 150 -7.42 -21.14 -9.07
CA GLU A 150 -8.51 -21.36 -8.13
C GLU A 150 -8.77 -20.11 -7.27
N LYS A 151 -7.72 -19.54 -6.66
CA LYS A 151 -7.82 -18.30 -5.88
C LYS A 151 -8.35 -17.14 -6.71
N ARG A 152 -7.93 -17.02 -7.97
CA ARG A 152 -8.39 -15.95 -8.86
C ARG A 152 -9.83 -16.16 -9.28
N LEU A 153 -10.21 -17.39 -9.59
CA LEU A 153 -11.57 -17.74 -9.98
C LEU A 153 -12.54 -17.45 -8.83
N GLU A 154 -12.17 -17.69 -7.58
CA GLU A 154 -12.97 -17.32 -6.41
C GLU A 154 -13.18 -15.80 -6.31
N ILE A 155 -12.12 -15.01 -6.49
CA ILE A 155 -12.21 -13.54 -6.51
C ILE A 155 -13.11 -13.07 -7.65
N ILE A 156 -12.98 -13.67 -8.84
CA ILE A 156 -13.76 -13.31 -10.02
C ILE A 156 -15.21 -13.85 -9.92
N SER A 157 -15.47 -14.97 -9.26
CA SER A 157 -16.84 -15.47 -9.12
C SER A 157 -17.66 -14.62 -8.15
N ASN A 158 -17.00 -14.05 -7.15
CA ASN A 158 -17.62 -13.28 -6.09
C ASN A 158 -17.73 -11.78 -6.41
N TYR A 159 -17.28 -11.31 -7.58
CA TYR A 159 -17.43 -9.90 -7.94
C TYR A 159 -18.87 -9.58 -8.37
N GLN A 160 -19.32 -8.42 -7.92
CA GLN A 160 -20.50 -7.72 -8.42
C GLN A 160 -20.11 -6.24 -8.49
N SER A 161 -20.38 -5.58 -9.62
CA SER A 161 -20.29 -4.13 -9.66
C SER A 161 -21.44 -3.57 -8.83
N LEU A 162 -21.14 -2.59 -7.99
CA LEU A 162 -22.12 -1.97 -7.11
C LEU A 162 -22.60 -0.68 -7.76
N GLU A 163 -23.90 -0.57 -7.97
CA GLU A 163 -24.54 0.71 -8.28
C GLU A 163 -25.44 1.11 -7.13
N LYS A 164 -25.32 2.36 -6.69
CA LYS A 164 -26.12 2.92 -5.62
C LYS A 164 -26.60 4.31 -6.00
N ASP A 165 -27.91 4.43 -6.20
CA ASP A 165 -28.61 5.70 -6.34
C ASP A 165 -29.16 6.09 -4.97
N THR A 166 -28.81 7.27 -4.46
CA THR A 166 -29.28 7.78 -3.16
C THR A 166 -29.86 9.16 -3.31
N PHE A 167 -31.17 9.27 -3.12
CA PHE A 167 -31.88 10.54 -2.98
C PHE A 167 -31.99 10.89 -1.50
N LYS A 168 -31.59 12.10 -1.13
CA LYS A 168 -31.73 12.64 0.23
C LYS A 168 -32.37 14.02 0.17
N HIS A 169 -33.43 14.21 0.93
CA HIS A 169 -34.01 15.52 1.21
C HIS A 169 -33.99 15.76 2.72
N HIS A 170 -33.55 16.95 3.10
CA HIS A 170 -33.55 17.42 4.48
C HIS A 170 -34.11 18.84 4.51
N SER A 171 -35.14 19.08 5.31
CA SER A 171 -35.70 20.40 5.54
C SER A 171 -35.91 20.69 7.02
N LYS A 172 -35.65 21.93 7.40
CA LYS A 172 -35.94 22.48 8.73
C LYS A 172 -36.74 23.74 8.55
N MET A 173 -37.94 23.78 9.11
CA MET A 173 -38.86 24.92 9.01
C MET A 173 -39.50 25.20 10.36
N LYS A 174 -39.97 26.43 10.53
CA LYS A 174 -40.69 26.85 11.74
C LYS A 174 -42.11 27.26 11.35
N LEU A 175 -43.09 26.69 12.04
CA LEU A 175 -44.51 27.02 11.85
C LEU A 175 -45.18 27.06 13.23
N ASP A 176 -45.98 28.09 13.51
CA ASP A 176 -46.69 28.29 14.79
C ASP A 176 -45.82 28.11 16.04
N GLU A 177 -44.64 28.75 16.03
CA GLU A 177 -43.62 28.68 17.09
C GLU A 177 -42.96 27.31 17.31
N GLN A 178 -43.33 26.29 16.54
CA GLN A 178 -42.75 24.95 16.59
C GLN A 178 -41.72 24.74 15.47
N ASP A 179 -40.63 24.03 15.81
CA ASP A 179 -39.60 23.66 14.86
C ASP A 179 -39.90 22.26 14.30
N TYR A 180 -39.94 22.15 12.97
CA TYR A 180 -40.18 20.91 12.25
C TYR A 180 -38.94 20.51 11.44
N GLU A 181 -38.58 19.24 11.52
CA GLU A 181 -37.49 18.65 10.75
C GLU A 181 -38.01 17.46 9.92
N ILE A 182 -37.79 17.52 8.60
CA ILE A 182 -38.20 16.47 7.67
C ILE A 182 -36.96 15.90 7.00
N SER A 183 -36.76 14.59 7.13
CA SER A 183 -35.66 13.87 6.49
C SER A 183 -36.19 12.70 5.68
N ILE A 184 -35.92 12.68 4.37
CA ILE A 184 -36.33 11.64 3.44
C ILE A 184 -35.08 11.06 2.78
N GLU A 185 -34.88 9.75 2.89
CA GLU A 185 -33.80 9.02 2.22
C GLU A 185 -34.38 7.86 1.41
N ILE A 186 -34.10 7.85 0.11
CA ILE A 186 -34.46 6.77 -0.81
C ILE A 186 -33.18 6.24 -1.44
N SER A 187 -32.87 4.97 -1.16
CA SER A 187 -31.70 4.29 -1.72
C SER A 187 -32.11 3.14 -2.63
N LYS A 188 -31.60 3.15 -3.86
CA LYS A 188 -31.70 2.03 -4.80
C LYS A 188 -30.33 1.41 -4.97
N ASN A 189 -30.21 0.13 -4.59
CA ASN A 189 -29.01 -0.66 -4.79
C ASN A 189 -29.21 -1.56 -6.02
N GLY A 190 -28.27 -1.52 -6.95
CA GLY A 190 -28.17 -2.38 -8.12
C GLY A 190 -26.88 -3.18 -8.08
N TYR A 191 -26.96 -4.41 -8.61
CA TYR A 191 -25.79 -5.25 -8.85
C TYR A 191 -25.75 -5.56 -10.34
N GLU A 192 -24.73 -5.07 -11.02
CA GLU A 192 -24.54 -5.34 -12.44
C GLU A 192 -23.32 -6.23 -12.66
N LYS A 193 -23.44 -7.16 -13.60
CA LYS A 193 -22.29 -7.91 -14.11
C LYS A 193 -21.97 -7.34 -15.48
N THR A 194 -20.83 -6.69 -15.60
CA THR A 194 -20.35 -6.19 -16.89
C THR A 194 -20.03 -7.36 -17.83
N ASP A 195 -20.36 -7.24 -19.11
CA ASP A 195 -20.13 -8.29 -20.13
C ASP A 195 -18.64 -8.69 -20.20
N VAL A 196 -17.73 -7.72 -20.09
CA VAL A 196 -16.27 -7.95 -20.07
C VAL A 196 -15.87 -8.90 -18.95
N ASN A 197 -16.36 -8.67 -17.74
CA ASN A 197 -16.01 -9.53 -16.61
C ASN A 197 -16.63 -10.94 -16.76
N THR A 198 -17.79 -11.07 -17.44
CA THR A 198 -18.35 -12.38 -17.73
C THR A 198 -17.47 -13.18 -18.70
N SER A 199 -16.89 -12.53 -19.72
CA SER A 199 -15.93 -13.15 -20.65
C SER A 199 -14.66 -13.61 -19.93
N ILE A 200 -14.07 -12.75 -19.09
CA ILE A 200 -12.90 -13.08 -18.26
C ILE A 200 -13.22 -14.28 -17.36
N LEU A 201 -14.40 -14.32 -16.73
CA LEU A 201 -14.82 -15.44 -15.89
C LEU A 201 -14.96 -16.74 -16.69
N GLN A 202 -15.51 -16.70 -17.90
CA GLN A 202 -15.63 -17.88 -18.77
C GLN A 202 -14.25 -18.42 -19.17
N ARG A 203 -13.32 -17.54 -19.57
CA ARG A 203 -11.95 -17.93 -19.91
C ARG A 203 -11.19 -18.49 -18.72
N ALA A 204 -11.32 -17.87 -17.54
CA ALA A 204 -10.72 -18.38 -16.30
C ALA A 204 -11.27 -19.78 -15.94
N LYS A 205 -12.59 -20.02 -16.09
CA LYS A 205 -13.20 -21.34 -15.91
C LYS A 205 -12.68 -22.38 -16.90
N HIS A 206 -12.50 -21.98 -18.17
CA HIS A 206 -11.94 -22.85 -19.20
C HIS A 206 -10.49 -23.24 -18.87
N LEU A 207 -9.65 -22.27 -18.51
CA LEU A 207 -8.27 -22.52 -18.06
C LEU A 207 -8.22 -23.43 -16.83
N TYR A 208 -9.09 -23.20 -15.85
CA TYR A 208 -9.17 -24.06 -14.67
C TYR A 208 -9.47 -25.52 -15.05
N LYS A 209 -10.40 -25.74 -15.99
CA LYS A 209 -10.73 -27.08 -16.50
C LYS A 209 -9.52 -27.74 -17.18
N LEU A 210 -8.77 -26.99 -18.00
CA LEU A 210 -7.58 -27.48 -18.69
C LEU A 210 -6.48 -27.88 -17.69
N ILE A 211 -6.15 -27.00 -16.75
CA ILE A 211 -5.11 -27.28 -15.73
C ILE A 211 -5.53 -28.41 -14.80
N ASN A 212 -6.80 -28.51 -14.42
CA ASN A 212 -7.30 -29.64 -13.66
C ASN A 212 -7.22 -30.96 -14.46
N GLY A 213 -7.38 -30.90 -15.79
CA GLY A 213 -7.08 -32.01 -16.69
C GLY A 213 -5.62 -32.46 -16.60
N LEU A 214 -4.66 -31.52 -16.62
CA LEU A 214 -3.25 -31.83 -16.43
C LEU A 214 -2.96 -32.39 -15.03
N LYS A 215 -3.62 -31.89 -13.99
CA LYS A 215 -3.45 -32.39 -12.62
C LYS A 215 -3.87 -33.86 -12.47
N ASN A 216 -4.91 -34.26 -13.19
CA ASN A 216 -5.43 -35.63 -13.18
C ASN A 216 -4.79 -36.53 -14.26
N SER A 217 -3.75 -36.04 -14.95
CA SER A 217 -3.04 -36.82 -15.97
C SER A 217 -2.17 -37.92 -15.36
N GLU A 218 -1.82 -38.91 -16.20
CA GLU A 218 -0.90 -40.00 -15.83
C GLU A 218 0.45 -39.47 -15.34
N PHE A 219 0.94 -38.37 -15.94
CA PHE A 219 2.17 -37.69 -15.52
C PHE A 219 2.18 -37.36 -14.03
N MET A 220 1.10 -36.76 -13.52
CA MET A 220 0.98 -36.40 -12.11
C MET A 220 0.80 -37.63 -11.21
N SER A 221 0.16 -38.68 -11.74
CA SER A 221 0.02 -39.96 -11.02
C SER A 221 1.38 -40.64 -10.81
N LEU A 222 2.23 -40.68 -11.84
CA LEU A 222 3.56 -41.28 -11.79
C LEU A 222 4.53 -40.54 -10.85
N LEU A 223 4.34 -39.23 -10.70
CA LEU A 223 5.17 -38.40 -9.82
C LEU A 223 4.58 -38.23 -8.41
N ARG A 224 3.47 -38.90 -8.11
CA ARG A 224 2.84 -38.85 -6.79
C ARG A 224 3.84 -39.30 -5.71
N GLY A 225 4.03 -38.48 -4.68
CA GLY A 225 4.97 -38.73 -3.59
C GLY A 225 6.41 -38.25 -3.85
N GLN A 226 6.71 -37.74 -5.05
CA GLN A 226 8.00 -37.09 -5.30
C GLN A 226 8.10 -35.74 -4.58
N LYS A 227 9.31 -35.39 -4.12
CA LYS A 227 9.56 -34.12 -3.44
C LYS A 227 9.33 -32.94 -4.39
N GLN A 228 8.52 -31.97 -3.96
CA GLN A 228 8.30 -30.73 -4.69
C GLN A 228 9.59 -29.91 -4.83
N VAL A 229 9.71 -29.20 -5.95
CA VAL A 229 10.86 -28.33 -6.23
C VAL A 229 10.60 -26.95 -5.63
N VAL A 230 11.57 -26.44 -4.86
CA VAL A 230 11.51 -25.12 -4.24
C VAL A 230 12.37 -24.15 -5.03
N ALA A 231 11.97 -22.88 -5.09
CA ALA A 231 12.77 -21.82 -5.71
C ALA A 231 14.07 -21.58 -4.91
N PRO A 232 15.18 -21.15 -5.55
CA PRO A 232 15.32 -20.88 -7.00
C PRO A 232 15.43 -22.15 -7.85
N ILE A 233 14.79 -22.15 -9.03
CA ILE A 233 14.87 -23.29 -9.96
C ILE A 233 16.26 -23.37 -10.59
N MET A 234 16.88 -24.54 -10.53
CA MET A 234 18.16 -24.84 -11.15
C MET A 234 18.01 -24.89 -12.66
N LYS A 235 18.79 -24.07 -13.37
CA LYS A 235 18.80 -24.02 -14.84
C LYS A 235 19.60 -25.18 -15.43
N THR A 236 19.00 -26.36 -15.50
CA THR A 236 19.62 -27.53 -16.12
C THR A 236 19.69 -27.37 -17.64
N GLN A 237 20.53 -28.18 -18.30
CA GLN A 237 20.65 -28.17 -19.76
C GLN A 237 19.32 -28.47 -20.46
N ILE A 238 18.47 -29.29 -19.85
CA ILE A 238 17.14 -29.61 -20.39
C ILE A 238 16.26 -28.35 -20.38
N ILE A 239 16.25 -27.60 -19.26
CA ILE A 239 15.48 -26.35 -19.14
C ILE A 239 15.98 -25.27 -20.10
N LEU A 240 17.30 -25.19 -20.30
CA LEU A 240 17.89 -24.17 -21.16
C LEU A 240 17.73 -24.47 -22.67
N LYS A 241 17.88 -25.74 -23.07
CA LYS A 241 17.89 -26.12 -24.49
C LYS A 241 16.51 -26.47 -25.04
N ASN A 242 15.61 -27.01 -24.23
CA ASN A 242 14.27 -27.37 -24.70
C ASN A 242 13.33 -26.15 -24.60
N PRO A 243 12.76 -25.66 -25.73
CA PRO A 243 11.84 -24.53 -25.73
C PRO A 243 10.63 -24.72 -24.79
N ASP A 244 10.10 -25.94 -24.70
CA ASP A 244 8.92 -26.23 -23.88
C ASP A 244 9.23 -26.08 -22.39
N TYR A 245 10.39 -26.57 -21.93
CA TYR A 245 10.82 -26.41 -20.53
C TYR A 245 11.22 -24.97 -20.22
N LYS A 246 11.77 -24.24 -21.20
CA LYS A 246 12.05 -22.81 -21.07
C LYS A 246 10.75 -22.02 -20.86
N ASN A 247 9.70 -22.33 -21.64
CA ASN A 247 8.37 -21.74 -21.49
C ASN A 247 7.76 -22.03 -20.11
N ALA A 248 7.84 -23.27 -19.66
CA ALA A 248 7.40 -23.65 -18.31
C ALA A 248 8.17 -22.88 -17.21
N TYR A 249 9.47 -22.68 -17.38
CA TYR A 249 10.27 -21.86 -16.47
C TYR A 249 9.88 -20.37 -16.49
N GLN A 250 9.57 -19.80 -17.66
CA GLN A 250 9.04 -18.43 -17.74
C GLN A 250 7.69 -18.29 -17.05
N LEU A 251 6.81 -19.28 -17.22
CA LEU A 251 5.53 -19.32 -16.54
C LEU A 251 5.71 -19.42 -15.02
N TRP A 252 6.66 -20.22 -14.54
CA TRP A 252 7.01 -20.27 -13.11
C TRP A 252 7.40 -18.89 -12.59
N LEU A 253 8.32 -18.20 -13.26
CA LEU A 253 8.76 -16.86 -12.86
C LEU A 253 7.61 -15.86 -12.86
N PHE A 254 6.72 -15.96 -13.86
CA PHE A 254 5.52 -15.12 -13.93
C PHE A 254 4.64 -15.32 -12.69
N LEU A 255 4.36 -16.56 -12.28
CA LEU A 255 3.55 -16.85 -11.10
C LEU A 255 4.19 -16.33 -9.80
N ASP A 256 5.50 -16.48 -9.66
CA ASP A 256 6.22 -16.00 -8.46
C ASP A 256 6.28 -14.46 -8.40
N GLN A 257 6.21 -13.75 -9.53
CA GLN A 257 6.19 -12.28 -9.60
C GLN A 257 4.78 -11.68 -9.44
N TYR A 258 3.72 -12.46 -9.68
CA TYR A 258 2.36 -11.95 -9.80
C TYR A 258 1.66 -11.87 -8.42
N GLU A 259 2.01 -10.85 -7.62
CA GLU A 259 1.44 -10.61 -6.27
C GLU A 259 0.21 -9.67 -6.26
N THR A 260 -0.12 -9.01 -7.38
CA THR A 260 -1.20 -8.01 -7.39
C THR A 260 -2.57 -8.70 -7.30
N LEU A 261 -3.52 -8.15 -6.50
CA LEU A 261 -4.91 -8.64 -6.42
C LEU A 261 -5.64 -8.66 -7.79
N GLY A 262 -5.04 -8.06 -8.83
CA GLY A 262 -5.36 -8.27 -10.24
C GLY A 262 -6.67 -7.65 -10.67
N TYR A 263 -7.15 -6.63 -9.95
CA TYR A 263 -8.26 -5.80 -10.40
C TYR A 263 -8.03 -4.33 -10.04
N LYS A 264 -8.54 -3.44 -10.89
CA LYS A 264 -8.63 -2.00 -10.64
C LYS A 264 -10.07 -1.68 -10.26
N VAL A 265 -10.24 -0.83 -9.25
CA VAL A 265 -11.57 -0.37 -8.81
C VAL A 265 -11.76 1.04 -9.34
N PHE A 266 -12.76 1.22 -10.18
CA PHE A 266 -13.20 2.52 -10.66
C PHE A 266 -14.44 2.91 -9.89
N THR A 267 -14.32 3.96 -9.10
CA THR A 267 -15.44 4.55 -8.37
C THR A 267 -15.83 5.83 -9.07
N THR A 268 -17.11 5.95 -9.43
CA THR A 268 -17.68 7.22 -9.88
C THR A 268 -18.75 7.65 -8.91
N ASN A 269 -18.67 8.91 -8.47
CA ASN A 269 -19.71 9.55 -7.67
C ASN A 269 -20.16 10.79 -8.43
N LYS A 270 -21.41 10.79 -8.89
CA LYS A 270 -22.00 11.88 -9.66
C LYS A 270 -23.22 12.41 -8.93
N GLN A 271 -23.24 13.71 -8.67
CA GLN A 271 -24.46 14.39 -8.26
C GLN A 271 -25.34 14.59 -9.50
N LYS A 272 -26.54 14.02 -9.50
CA LYS A 272 -27.53 14.21 -10.56
C LYS A 272 -28.18 15.58 -10.39
N GLN A 273 -28.33 16.30 -11.51
CA GLN A 273 -29.09 17.56 -11.50
C GLN A 273 -30.57 17.26 -11.28
N ILE A 274 -31.22 18.10 -10.48
CA ILE A 274 -32.63 18.00 -10.15
C ILE A 274 -33.30 19.22 -10.79
N ASP A 275 -34.04 18.96 -11.87
CA ASP A 275 -34.75 20.00 -12.62
C ASP A 275 -35.83 20.66 -11.76
N SER A 276 -36.22 21.90 -12.12
CA SER A 276 -37.21 22.69 -11.38
C SER A 276 -38.57 21.97 -11.24
N ILE A 277 -39.00 21.25 -12.28
CA ILE A 277 -40.22 20.43 -12.25
C ILE A 277 -40.07 19.34 -11.20
N TYR A 278 -38.94 18.63 -11.17
CA TYR A 278 -38.71 17.56 -10.19
C TYR A 278 -38.66 18.12 -8.76
N GLN A 279 -38.05 19.29 -8.55
CA GLN A 279 -38.06 19.98 -7.25
C GLN A 279 -39.48 20.32 -6.78
N LYS A 280 -40.33 20.86 -7.67
CA LYS A 280 -41.74 21.13 -7.35
C LYS A 280 -42.44 19.84 -6.94
N HIS A 281 -42.25 18.75 -7.66
CA HIS A 281 -42.93 17.50 -7.35
C HIS A 281 -42.46 16.93 -5.99
N ILE A 282 -41.18 17.06 -5.66
CA ILE A 282 -40.65 16.71 -4.33
C ILE A 282 -41.32 17.55 -3.25
N LEU A 283 -41.40 18.86 -3.44
CA LEU A 283 -42.05 19.79 -2.52
C LEU A 283 -43.53 19.43 -2.28
N ASN A 284 -44.28 19.13 -3.35
CA ASN A 284 -45.68 18.73 -3.26
C ASN A 284 -45.87 17.43 -2.46
N ASN A 285 -44.94 16.48 -2.59
CA ASN A 285 -44.95 15.26 -1.78
C ASN A 285 -44.61 15.54 -0.31
N ILE A 286 -43.68 16.46 -0.03
CA ILE A 286 -43.36 16.87 1.35
C ILE A 286 -44.55 17.59 1.98
N LEU A 287 -45.21 18.48 1.25
CA LEU A 287 -46.45 19.13 1.68
C LEU A 287 -47.50 18.09 2.06
N GLN A 288 -47.69 17.05 1.24
CA GLN A 288 -48.63 15.98 1.54
C GLN A 288 -48.25 15.18 2.80
N LEU A 289 -46.97 14.86 2.98
CA LEU A 289 -46.48 14.17 4.18
C LEU A 289 -46.66 15.03 5.43
N PHE A 290 -46.32 16.32 5.33
CA PHE A 290 -46.44 17.27 6.41
C PHE A 290 -47.90 17.55 6.77
N SER A 291 -48.79 17.76 5.79
CA SER A 291 -50.22 17.97 6.04
C SER A 291 -50.86 16.75 6.72
N THR A 292 -50.44 15.55 6.32
CA THR A 292 -50.89 14.30 6.96
C THR A 292 -50.42 14.24 8.41
N TYR A 293 -49.15 14.56 8.67
CA TYR A 293 -48.61 14.63 10.03
C TYR A 293 -49.35 15.69 10.86
N PHE A 294 -49.40 16.93 10.38
CA PHE A 294 -49.98 18.08 11.05
C PHE A 294 -51.45 17.87 11.40
N LEU A 295 -52.24 17.28 10.49
CA LEU A 295 -53.64 16.96 10.76
C LEU A 295 -53.80 15.90 11.87
N HIS A 296 -52.92 14.90 11.93
CA HIS A 296 -53.05 13.81 12.90
C HIS A 296 -52.43 14.15 14.25
N ASP A 297 -51.44 15.04 14.29
CA ASP A 297 -50.84 15.59 15.50
C ASP A 297 -51.81 16.58 16.18
N ASN A 298 -52.34 17.53 15.40
CA ASN A 298 -53.27 18.57 15.88
C ASN A 298 -54.70 18.07 16.12
N LYS A 299 -55.03 16.80 15.82
CA LYS A 299 -56.32 16.20 16.21
C LYS A 299 -56.49 16.06 17.73
N SER A 300 -55.46 16.35 18.52
CA SER A 300 -55.57 16.55 19.96
C SER A 300 -56.08 17.95 20.36
N ASP A 301 -55.96 18.97 19.49
CA ASP A 301 -56.29 20.38 19.77
C ASP A 301 -56.95 21.11 18.56
N ILE A 302 -57.99 20.54 17.95
CA ILE A 302 -58.78 21.27 16.94
C ILE A 302 -59.76 22.21 17.67
N SER A 303 -59.31 23.43 17.99
CA SER A 303 -60.18 24.57 18.24
C SER A 303 -59.83 25.74 17.32
N TYR A 304 -60.65 25.91 16.28
CA TYR A 304 -60.93 27.12 15.50
C TYR A 304 -59.81 28.18 15.34
N TYR A 305 -59.26 28.26 14.13
CA TYR A 305 -58.65 29.50 13.64
C TYR A 305 -59.54 30.12 12.55
N ASN A 306 -59.92 31.39 12.77
CA ASN A 306 -60.65 32.24 11.83
C ASN A 306 -59.72 32.69 10.70
N PRO A 307 -60.18 32.74 9.44
CA PRO A 307 -59.38 33.24 8.34
C PRO A 307 -59.33 34.77 8.40
N VAL A 308 -58.12 35.33 8.41
CA VAL A 308 -57.91 36.75 8.10
C VAL A 308 -57.37 36.83 6.69
N GLU A 309 -58.21 37.26 5.75
CA GLU A 309 -57.78 37.61 4.40
C GLU A 309 -56.74 38.73 4.47
N LYS A 310 -55.53 38.47 3.98
CA LYS A 310 -54.59 39.52 3.58
C LYS A 310 -54.04 39.21 2.20
N THR A 311 -54.36 40.08 1.26
CA THR A 311 -53.83 40.06 -0.10
C THR A 311 -52.43 40.71 -0.12
N TYR A 312 -51.47 40.04 -0.76
CA TYR A 312 -50.17 40.66 -1.07
C TYR A 312 -49.80 40.38 -2.53
N LYS A 313 -49.47 41.46 -3.24
CA LYS A 313 -48.99 41.46 -4.63
C LYS A 313 -47.56 40.92 -4.68
N THR A 314 -47.33 39.90 -5.50
CA THR A 314 -45.99 39.38 -5.80
C THR A 314 -45.17 40.39 -6.59
N HIS A 315 -44.06 40.87 -6.02
CA HIS A 315 -42.97 41.46 -6.80
C HIS A 315 -41.83 40.43 -6.86
N LEU A 316 -41.72 39.75 -8.01
CA LEU A 316 -40.54 38.96 -8.35
C LEU A 316 -39.37 39.92 -8.61
N LYS A 317 -38.34 39.88 -7.77
CA LYS A 317 -37.01 40.37 -8.13
C LYS A 317 -36.16 39.18 -8.57
N THR A 318 -35.93 39.09 -9.87
CA THR A 318 -34.80 38.38 -10.46
C THR A 318 -33.51 38.99 -9.90
N VAL A 319 -32.62 38.15 -9.39
CA VAL A 319 -31.23 38.55 -9.14
C VAL A 319 -30.33 37.68 -10.01
N ASP A 320 -29.63 38.36 -10.90
CA ASP A 320 -28.63 37.83 -11.81
C ASP A 320 -27.46 37.22 -11.03
N TYR A 321 -27.03 36.04 -11.45
CA TYR A 321 -25.75 35.46 -11.08
C TYR A 321 -24.62 36.33 -11.65
N ILE A 322 -23.80 36.91 -10.78
CA ILE A 322 -22.44 37.32 -11.15
C ILE A 322 -21.47 36.44 -10.36
N GLU A 323 -20.90 35.48 -11.09
CA GLU A 323 -19.78 34.66 -10.66
C GLU A 323 -18.54 35.52 -10.39
N LYS A 324 -17.83 35.20 -9.31
CA LYS A 324 -16.36 35.31 -9.29
C LYS A 324 -15.79 33.89 -9.31
N PRO A 325 -15.18 33.43 -10.40
CA PRO A 325 -14.29 32.29 -10.35
C PRO A 325 -12.85 32.80 -10.23
N LYS A 326 -12.16 32.45 -9.13
CA LYS A 326 -10.70 32.37 -9.12
C LYS A 326 -10.21 31.56 -7.93
N GLU A 327 -10.20 30.25 -8.09
CA GLU A 327 -9.13 29.42 -7.53
C GLU A 327 -8.62 28.45 -8.62
N ILE A 328 -7.52 28.88 -9.22
CA ILE A 328 -6.28 28.14 -9.52
C ILE A 328 -6.47 26.70 -10.02
N ALA A 329 -6.05 26.49 -11.28
CA ALA A 329 -5.92 25.19 -11.90
C ALA A 329 -5.19 24.19 -10.99
N PRO A 330 -5.66 22.93 -10.87
CA PRO A 330 -4.87 21.90 -10.24
C PRO A 330 -3.58 21.75 -11.05
N ILE A 331 -2.44 21.92 -10.37
CA ILE A 331 -1.13 21.60 -10.90
C ILE A 331 -1.21 20.14 -11.36
N LYS A 332 -1.08 19.90 -12.66
CA LYS A 332 -0.74 18.57 -13.18
C LYS A 332 0.65 18.25 -12.65
N ILE A 333 0.69 17.47 -11.58
CA ILE A 333 1.89 16.77 -11.17
C ILE A 333 1.82 15.44 -11.90
N ASP A 334 2.49 15.35 -13.05
CA ASP A 334 2.86 14.05 -13.59
C ASP A 334 3.86 13.44 -12.61
N GLU A 335 3.42 12.47 -11.82
CA GLU A 335 4.32 11.59 -11.09
C GLU A 335 4.04 10.14 -11.43
N THR A 336 5.11 9.52 -11.89
CA THR A 336 5.32 8.10 -12.14
C THR A 336 4.79 7.28 -10.94
N ASP A 337 3.89 6.35 -11.21
CA ASP A 337 3.08 5.50 -10.28
C ASP A 337 3.86 4.65 -9.23
N SER A 338 5.13 4.93 -8.98
CA SER A 338 5.97 4.20 -8.02
C SER A 338 6.15 4.90 -6.66
N ASN A 339 5.79 6.18 -6.54
CA ASN A 339 6.13 6.98 -5.35
C ASN A 339 5.08 6.87 -4.23
N GLU A 340 3.79 6.84 -4.57
CA GLU A 340 2.69 6.92 -3.60
C GLU A 340 2.46 5.61 -2.81
N TYR A 341 2.63 4.46 -3.47
CA TYR A 341 2.51 3.15 -2.83
C TYR A 341 3.64 2.90 -1.82
N LEU A 342 4.87 3.32 -2.15
CA LEU A 342 6.01 3.22 -1.26
C LEU A 342 5.86 4.16 -0.06
N LEU A 343 5.36 5.38 -0.29
CA LEU A 343 4.99 6.34 0.75
C LEU A 343 3.91 5.77 1.69
N TYR A 344 2.86 5.14 1.14
CA TYR A 344 1.81 4.50 1.93
C TYR A 344 2.34 3.31 2.76
N GLN A 345 3.19 2.47 2.18
CA GLN A 345 3.82 1.37 2.93
C GLN A 345 4.75 1.87 4.04
N LEU A 346 5.57 2.90 3.77
CA LEU A 346 6.45 3.52 4.76
C LEU A 346 5.63 4.20 5.88
N ALA A 347 4.56 4.92 5.53
CA ALA A 347 3.65 5.55 6.48
C ALA A 347 2.92 4.50 7.35
N LYS A 348 2.51 3.37 6.77
CA LYS A 348 1.89 2.26 7.50
C LYS A 348 2.88 1.55 8.41
N GLN A 349 4.13 1.37 8.00
CA GLN A 349 5.19 0.81 8.85
C GLN A 349 5.57 1.76 9.98
N PHE A 350 5.66 3.07 9.72
CA PHE A 350 5.91 4.08 10.74
C PHE A 350 4.74 4.20 11.73
N GLY A 351 3.51 4.22 11.24
CA GLY A 351 2.30 4.21 12.05
C GLY A 351 2.26 3.02 13.01
N LYS A 352 2.62 1.82 12.53
CA LYS A 352 2.76 0.60 13.37
C LYS A 352 3.86 0.68 14.43
N MET A 353 4.93 1.46 14.20
CA MET A 353 5.99 1.68 15.19
C MET A 353 5.65 2.80 16.19
N VAL A 354 4.68 3.66 15.85
CA VAL A 354 4.26 4.83 16.64
C VAL A 354 2.94 4.58 17.40
N THR A 355 2.35 3.38 17.32
CA THR A 355 1.06 3.14 17.99
C THR A 355 1.11 3.20 19.52
N SER A 356 0.39 4.20 20.02
CA SER A 356 -0.33 4.33 21.30
C SER A 356 0.46 4.62 22.59
N LYS A 357 0.26 5.86 23.07
CA LYS A 357 0.20 6.29 24.49
C LYS A 357 1.46 6.26 25.37
N GLU A 358 2.67 6.06 24.85
CA GLU A 358 3.87 6.25 25.67
C GLU A 358 4.55 7.61 25.44
N LYS A 359 4.77 8.35 26.53
CA LYS A 359 5.64 9.54 26.62
C LYS A 359 7.13 9.22 26.39
N ASN A 360 7.45 8.29 25.51
CA ASN A 360 8.82 7.87 25.23
C ASN A 360 9.34 8.58 23.97
N THR A 361 9.78 9.83 24.13
CA THR A 361 10.53 10.62 23.14
C THR A 361 11.70 9.84 22.55
N THR A 362 12.26 8.89 23.30
CA THR A 362 13.37 8.00 22.90
C THR A 362 12.99 7.06 21.75
N ARG A 363 11.79 6.43 21.78
CA ARG A 363 11.34 5.50 20.74
C ARG A 363 11.02 6.23 19.43
N PHE A 364 10.38 7.39 19.52
CA PHE A 364 10.13 8.24 18.35
C PHE A 364 11.44 8.70 17.70
N LYS A 365 12.42 9.13 18.51
CA LYS A 365 13.77 9.49 18.04
C LYS A 365 14.46 8.34 17.32
N GLU A 366 14.40 7.11 17.86
CA GLU A 366 15.01 5.93 17.23
C GLU A 366 14.33 5.54 15.91
N SER A 367 13.00 5.62 15.84
CA SER A 367 12.25 5.33 14.61
C SER A 367 12.56 6.35 13.50
N VAL A 368 12.58 7.64 13.83
CA VAL A 368 12.95 8.71 12.87
C VAL A 368 14.41 8.56 12.42
N LYS A 369 15.32 8.18 13.34
CA LYS A 369 16.72 7.93 12.99
C LYS A 369 16.85 6.76 12.00
N ARG A 370 16.18 5.63 12.26
CA ARG A 370 16.21 4.46 11.37
C ARG A 370 15.63 4.75 9.98
N LEU A 371 14.55 5.52 9.89
CA LEU A 371 13.99 5.91 8.60
C LEU A 371 14.94 6.79 7.78
N ASN A 372 15.61 7.75 8.42
CA ASN A 372 16.63 8.55 7.76
C ASN A 372 17.82 7.68 7.34
N GLU A 373 18.29 6.77 8.21
CA GLU A 373 19.37 5.84 7.88
C GLU A 373 19.03 4.96 6.67
N ILE A 374 17.80 4.43 6.57
CA ILE A 374 17.34 3.63 5.42
C ILE A 374 17.28 4.47 4.15
N THR A 375 16.69 5.66 4.23
CA THR A 375 16.57 6.58 3.08
C THR A 375 17.95 6.97 2.55
N ASP A 376 18.86 7.35 3.46
CA ASP A 376 20.23 7.74 3.14
C ASP A 376 21.01 6.54 2.54
N GLN A 377 20.85 5.32 3.08
CA GLN A 377 21.48 4.11 2.54
C GLN A 377 21.01 3.75 1.13
N ILE A 378 19.72 3.91 0.83
CA ILE A 378 19.16 3.65 -0.52
C ILE A 378 19.79 4.63 -1.52
N ILE A 379 19.85 5.91 -1.16
CA ILE A 379 20.42 6.95 -2.03
C ILE A 379 21.91 6.70 -2.26
N PHE A 380 22.69 6.42 -1.21
CA PHE A 380 24.12 6.12 -1.36
C PHE A 380 24.40 4.82 -2.10
N LYS A 381 23.54 3.81 -1.97
CA LYS A 381 23.67 2.55 -2.73
C LYS A 381 23.42 2.79 -4.23
N ASN A 382 22.40 3.57 -4.59
CA ASN A 382 22.12 3.92 -5.98
C ASN A 382 23.20 4.82 -6.61
N LEU A 383 23.86 5.64 -5.79
CA LEU A 383 25.03 6.43 -6.24
C LEU A 383 26.28 5.56 -6.45
N ASN A 384 26.37 4.39 -5.81
CA ASN A 384 27.53 3.49 -5.85
C ASN A 384 27.36 2.28 -6.79
N SER A 385 26.14 1.95 -7.25
CA SER A 385 25.82 0.71 -7.99
C SER A 385 26.31 0.65 -9.46
N ASN A 386 27.00 1.67 -9.97
CA ASN A 386 27.63 1.60 -11.30
C ASN A 386 29.02 0.93 -11.29
N LEU A 387 29.46 0.37 -10.17
CA LEU A 387 30.69 -0.41 -10.09
C LEU A 387 30.36 -1.89 -9.99
N ASN A 388 30.09 -2.53 -11.12
CA ASN A 388 30.44 -3.93 -11.32
C ASN A 388 30.87 -4.15 -12.78
N GLU A 389 32.13 -4.55 -12.90
CA GLU A 389 32.70 -5.43 -13.93
C GLU A 389 32.38 -5.12 -15.39
N ASN A 390 33.08 -4.14 -15.97
CA ASN A 390 33.38 -4.17 -17.40
C ASN A 390 34.89 -4.19 -17.63
N VAL A 391 35.36 -5.42 -17.86
CA VAL A 391 36.35 -5.80 -18.89
C VAL A 391 37.73 -5.11 -18.81
N ILE A 392 38.68 -5.84 -18.22
CA ILE A 392 40.11 -5.72 -18.46
C ILE A 392 40.39 -6.13 -19.91
N ILE A 393 40.20 -5.24 -20.89
CA ILE A 393 40.80 -5.37 -22.22
C ILE A 393 41.13 -3.96 -22.77
N GLY A 394 42.42 -3.60 -22.69
CA GLY A 394 43.15 -2.76 -23.64
C GLY A 394 42.60 -1.39 -24.05
N ILE A 395 42.58 -0.40 -23.15
CA ILE A 395 42.43 1.02 -23.51
C ILE A 395 43.42 1.86 -22.70
N ASN A 396 44.08 2.84 -23.35
CA ASN A 396 45.08 3.75 -22.79
C ASN A 396 44.68 4.35 -21.43
N ASN A 397 45.63 4.39 -20.49
CA ASN A 397 45.43 4.83 -19.10
C ASN A 397 44.83 6.24 -18.96
N HIS A 398 45.07 7.16 -19.91
CA HIS A 398 44.60 8.55 -19.84
C HIS A 398 43.09 8.72 -20.07
N ASP A 399 42.46 7.92 -20.95
CA ASP A 399 41.01 8.00 -21.21
C ASP A 399 40.20 7.35 -20.08
N LEU A 400 40.79 6.37 -19.41
CA LEU A 400 40.23 5.72 -18.23
C LEU A 400 40.23 6.65 -17.01
N GLU A 401 41.26 7.49 -16.84
CA GLU A 401 41.32 8.49 -15.78
C GLU A 401 40.35 9.66 -16.02
N ASN A 402 40.22 10.15 -17.26
CA ASN A 402 39.26 11.20 -17.58
C ASN A 402 37.80 10.74 -17.46
N LYS A 403 37.48 9.49 -17.84
CA LYS A 403 36.14 8.92 -17.59
C LYS A 403 35.84 8.76 -16.11
N LYS A 404 36.81 8.29 -15.32
CA LYS A 404 36.67 8.22 -13.85
C LYS A 404 36.48 9.59 -13.22
N LEU A 405 37.18 10.62 -13.73
CA LEU A 405 37.06 11.99 -13.24
C LEU A 405 35.67 12.57 -13.53
N SER A 406 35.16 12.40 -14.75
CA SER A 406 33.80 12.83 -15.12
C SER A 406 32.72 12.10 -14.30
N GLU A 407 32.87 10.80 -14.05
CA GLU A 407 31.95 10.05 -13.18
C GLU A 407 32.02 10.49 -11.70
N LEU A 408 33.18 10.94 -11.25
CA LEU A 408 33.37 11.51 -9.90
C LEU A 408 32.75 12.90 -9.79
N GLU A 409 32.85 13.72 -10.83
CA GLU A 409 32.20 15.03 -10.91
C GLU A 409 30.67 14.89 -10.87
N ASP A 410 30.10 13.96 -11.64
CA ASP A 410 28.66 13.65 -11.63
C ASP A 410 28.19 13.17 -10.25
N LYS A 411 28.96 12.31 -9.58
CA LYS A 411 28.66 11.86 -8.22
C LYS A 411 28.72 13.02 -7.23
N TYR A 412 29.72 13.88 -7.36
CA TYR A 412 29.89 15.04 -6.52
C TYR A 412 28.73 16.04 -6.67
N GLU A 413 28.29 16.30 -7.90
CA GLU A 413 27.15 17.17 -8.18
C GLU A 413 25.84 16.62 -7.58
N LYS A 414 25.57 15.32 -7.77
CA LYS A 414 24.39 14.65 -7.18
C LYS A 414 24.40 14.73 -5.65
N ILE A 415 25.57 14.56 -5.02
CA ILE A 415 25.73 14.72 -3.56
C ILE A 415 25.52 16.18 -3.14
N GLN A 416 25.97 17.17 -3.91
CA GLN A 416 25.71 18.58 -3.61
C GLN A 416 24.23 18.93 -3.65
N ILE A 417 23.49 18.42 -4.65
CA ILE A 417 22.04 18.61 -4.77
C ILE A 417 21.34 17.99 -3.56
N TYR A 418 21.70 16.76 -3.21
CA TYR A 418 21.14 16.07 -2.05
C TYR A 418 21.39 16.83 -0.73
N ARG A 419 22.61 17.36 -0.54
CA ARG A 419 22.95 18.20 0.60
C ARG A 419 22.11 19.48 0.65
N LYS A 420 21.94 20.17 -0.48
CA LYS A 420 21.12 21.39 -0.57
C LYS A 420 19.66 21.09 -0.22
N GLN A 421 19.13 19.94 -0.63
CA GLN A 421 17.76 19.55 -0.31
C GLN A 421 17.58 19.30 1.19
N LYS A 422 18.47 18.53 1.82
CA LYS A 422 18.43 18.30 3.28
C LYS A 422 18.51 19.60 4.09
N GLN A 423 19.21 20.61 3.58
CA GLN A 423 19.26 21.94 4.22
C GLN A 423 17.90 22.65 4.14
N LYS A 424 17.21 22.61 2.99
CA LYS A 424 15.86 23.17 2.85
C LYS A 424 14.82 22.44 3.72
N ASP A 425 14.93 21.12 3.82
CA ASP A 425 14.04 20.33 4.67
C ASP A 425 14.22 20.71 6.14
N LEU A 426 15.47 20.90 6.60
CA LEU A 426 15.78 21.39 7.95
C LEU A 426 15.17 22.77 8.23
N GLU A 427 15.29 23.71 7.28
CA GLU A 427 14.71 25.06 7.41
C GLU A 427 13.18 25.01 7.52
N SER A 428 12.54 24.13 6.74
CA SER A 428 11.09 23.93 6.79
C SER A 428 10.63 23.36 8.14
N ILE A 429 11.38 22.40 8.70
CA ILE A 429 11.11 21.82 10.03
C ILE A 429 11.23 22.89 11.12
N ILE A 430 12.28 23.72 11.08
CA ILE A 430 12.50 24.80 12.06
C ILE A 430 11.35 25.82 12.01
N ASN A 431 10.89 26.17 10.81
CA ASN A 431 9.76 27.09 10.66
C ASN A 431 8.46 26.51 11.20
N PHE A 432 8.23 25.21 11.01
CA PHE A 432 7.08 24.51 11.56
C PHE A 432 7.14 24.42 13.09
N GLU A 433 8.31 24.11 13.65
CA GLU A 433 8.56 24.12 15.10
C GLU A 433 8.23 25.49 15.72
N LYS A 434 8.68 26.59 15.10
CA LYS A 434 8.35 27.95 15.56
C LYS A 434 6.85 28.25 15.55
N LYS A 435 6.11 27.76 14.54
CA LYS A 435 4.66 27.94 14.47
C LYS A 435 3.95 27.20 15.61
N ILE A 436 4.31 25.93 15.82
CA ILE A 436 3.77 25.13 16.93
C ILE A 436 4.12 25.77 18.27
N GLN A 437 5.35 26.27 18.43
CA GLN A 437 5.76 26.95 19.66
C GLN A 437 4.90 28.20 19.92
N ALA A 438 4.61 29.00 18.90
CA ALA A 438 3.75 30.18 19.04
C ALA A 438 2.31 29.79 19.41
N GLU A 439 1.74 28.74 18.80
CA GLU A 439 0.41 28.22 19.16
C GLU A 439 0.36 27.64 20.59
N TYR A 440 1.43 26.98 21.01
CA TYR A 440 1.55 26.49 22.39
C TYR A 440 1.60 27.65 23.39
N GLU A 441 2.36 28.70 23.09
CA GLU A 441 2.46 29.89 23.94
C GLU A 441 1.13 30.65 24.01
N THR A 442 0.37 30.76 22.92
CA THR A 442 -0.96 31.40 22.95
C THR A 442 -1.96 30.60 23.77
N LEU A 443 -2.02 29.28 23.61
CA LEU A 443 -2.89 28.39 24.38
C LEU A 443 -2.51 28.34 25.87
N GLN A 444 -1.21 28.37 26.19
CA GLN A 444 -0.75 28.45 27.56
C GLN A 444 -1.16 29.78 28.20
N ASN A 445 -1.05 30.89 27.46
CA ASN A 445 -1.46 32.20 27.94
C ASN A 445 -2.97 32.33 28.10
N SER A 446 -3.78 31.72 27.21
CA SER A 446 -5.25 31.70 27.34
C SER A 446 -5.71 30.86 28.53
N ALA A 447 -5.09 29.70 28.76
CA ALA A 447 -5.35 28.88 29.95
C ALA A 447 -4.93 29.61 31.24
N LEU A 448 -3.85 30.38 31.20
CA LEU A 448 -3.42 31.23 32.32
C LEU A 448 -4.38 32.41 32.57
N THR A 449 -5.10 32.92 31.56
CA THR A 449 -6.11 33.97 31.75
C THR A 449 -7.43 33.43 32.29
N GLU A 450 -7.88 32.25 31.85
CA GLU A 450 -9.10 31.61 32.37
C GLU A 450 -8.95 31.22 33.86
N VAL A 451 -7.76 30.77 34.28
CA VAL A 451 -7.46 30.49 35.70
C VAL A 451 -7.41 31.77 36.55
N LYS A 452 -7.03 32.91 35.96
CA LYS A 452 -7.03 34.22 36.63
C LYS A 452 -8.43 34.79 36.85
N GLU A 453 -9.38 34.49 35.97
CA GLU A 453 -10.77 34.94 36.09
C GLU A 453 -11.57 34.17 37.14
N GLN A 454 -11.13 32.96 37.54
CA GLN A 454 -11.85 32.09 38.47
C GLN A 454 -11.29 32.06 39.91
N SER A 455 -10.22 32.80 40.24
CA SER A 455 -9.60 32.77 41.57
C SER A 455 -9.46 34.15 42.21
N ASN A 456 -10.05 34.30 43.40
CA ASN A 456 -10.08 35.52 44.23
C ASN A 456 -8.76 36.32 44.23
N GLU A 457 -8.86 37.63 43.94
CA GLU A 457 -7.76 38.60 43.78
C GLU A 457 -6.61 38.55 44.80
N PRO A 458 -6.78 38.28 46.13
CA PRO A 458 -5.66 38.32 47.07
C PRO A 458 -4.66 37.15 46.93
N PHE A 459 -5.01 36.05 46.26
CA PHE A 459 -4.08 34.92 46.07
C PHE A 459 -3.06 35.17 44.94
N ILE A 460 -3.46 35.96 43.93
CA ILE A 460 -2.64 36.25 42.74
C ILE A 460 -1.47 37.18 43.07
N GLU A 461 -1.65 38.13 43.99
CA GLU A 461 -0.56 39.03 44.40
C GLU A 461 0.53 38.31 45.19
N ASN A 462 0.14 37.41 46.12
CA ASN A 462 1.11 36.60 46.86
C ASN A 462 1.89 35.67 45.94
N PHE A 463 1.22 35.00 44.98
CA PHE A 463 1.90 34.11 44.04
C PHE A 463 2.82 34.86 43.05
N LYS A 464 2.45 36.07 42.63
CA LYS A 464 3.32 36.95 41.82
C LYS A 464 4.55 37.40 42.60
N GLN A 465 4.41 37.72 43.88
CA GLN A 465 5.56 38.09 44.72
C GLN A 465 6.50 36.90 44.93
N GLU A 466 5.96 35.70 45.15
CA GLU A 466 6.74 34.48 45.30
C GLU A 466 7.44 34.04 44.01
N SER A 467 6.76 34.13 42.86
CA SER A 467 7.37 33.81 41.56
C SER A 467 8.49 34.79 41.20
N LEU A 468 8.31 36.09 41.48
CA LEU A 468 9.34 37.11 41.28
C LEU A 468 10.57 36.87 42.17
N LEU A 469 10.37 36.41 43.41
CA LEU A 469 11.44 36.02 44.32
C LEU A 469 12.18 34.76 43.83
N LEU A 470 11.44 33.78 43.30
CA LEU A 470 12.00 32.55 42.74
C LEU A 470 12.81 32.82 41.47
N ASP A 471 12.32 33.67 40.57
CA ASP A 471 13.02 34.07 39.36
C ASP A 471 14.30 34.83 39.67
N LYS A 472 14.29 35.70 40.67
CA LYS A 472 15.51 36.37 41.17
C LYS A 472 16.53 35.36 41.72
N LYS A 473 16.09 34.28 42.39
CA LYS A 473 16.98 33.20 42.86
C LYS A 473 17.54 32.39 41.69
N ILE A 474 16.71 32.05 40.70
CA ILE A 474 17.13 31.30 39.50
C ILE A 474 18.11 32.14 38.67
N ALA A 475 17.89 33.45 38.52
CA ALA A 475 18.80 34.35 37.84
C ALA A 475 20.18 34.40 38.52
N LYS A 476 20.21 34.53 39.85
CA LYS A 476 21.47 34.49 40.63
C LYS A 476 22.20 33.15 40.49
N LEU A 477 21.47 32.03 40.48
CA LEU A 477 22.05 30.70 40.26
C LEU A 477 22.62 30.56 38.84
N LYS A 478 21.89 31.00 37.81
CA LYS A 478 22.36 30.99 36.42
C LYS A 478 23.62 31.85 36.25
N GLU A 479 23.68 33.01 36.91
CA GLU A 479 24.87 33.88 36.86
C GLU A 479 26.08 33.22 37.56
N LYS A 480 25.86 32.55 38.69
CA LYS A 480 26.90 31.77 39.39
C LYS A 480 27.42 30.63 38.51
N TYR A 481 26.53 29.85 37.90
CA TYR A 481 26.92 28.79 36.95
C TYR A 481 27.67 29.33 35.74
N ARG A 482 27.26 30.48 35.18
CA ARG A 482 28.00 31.13 34.07
C ARG A 482 29.42 31.52 34.48
N LYS A 483 29.61 32.08 35.68
CA LYS A 483 30.94 32.43 36.22
C LYS A 483 31.81 31.19 36.43
N GLU A 484 31.24 30.10 36.94
CA GLU A 484 31.95 28.82 37.09
C GLU A 484 32.35 28.22 35.74
N LEU A 485 31.47 28.25 34.74
CA LEU A 485 31.75 27.77 33.38
C LEU A 485 32.85 28.61 32.70
N LEU A 486 32.87 29.92 32.93
CA LEU A 486 33.92 30.82 32.44
C LEU A 486 35.27 30.47 33.08
N ASN A 487 35.31 30.24 34.40
CA ASN A 487 36.51 29.82 35.12
C ASN A 487 37.03 28.46 34.65
N ILE A 488 36.14 27.50 34.37
CA ILE A 488 36.52 26.20 33.81
C ILE A 488 37.12 26.38 32.41
N LYS A 489 36.49 27.18 31.54
CA LYS A 489 37.03 27.47 30.20
C LYS A 489 38.40 28.16 30.27
N GLN A 490 38.60 29.11 31.19
CA GLN A 490 39.89 29.76 31.39
C GLN A 490 40.96 28.77 31.86
N LYS A 491 40.66 27.94 32.86
CA LYS A 491 41.58 26.88 33.34
C LYS A 491 41.93 25.88 32.22
N GLN A 492 40.96 25.49 31.39
CA GLN A 492 41.22 24.63 30.23
C GLN A 492 42.10 25.31 29.19
N LYS A 493 41.87 26.60 28.89
CA LYS A 493 42.69 27.39 27.96
C LYS A 493 44.13 27.56 28.46
N GLU A 494 44.33 27.76 29.76
CA GLU A 494 45.67 27.80 30.37
C GLU A 494 46.38 26.44 30.32
N LYS A 495 45.67 25.34 30.62
CA LYS A 495 46.23 23.99 30.47
C LYS A 495 46.65 23.73 29.03
N LEU A 496 45.83 24.12 28.05
CA LEU A 496 46.15 23.98 26.64
C LEU A 496 47.36 24.84 26.23
N ARG A 497 47.49 26.07 26.76
CA ARG A 497 48.68 26.93 26.56
C ARG A 497 49.94 26.27 27.13
N LYS A 498 49.92 25.81 28.38
CA LYS A 498 51.06 25.12 29.00
C LYS A 498 51.45 23.86 28.23
N GLN A 499 50.47 23.13 27.69
CA GLN A 499 50.73 21.95 26.86
C GLN A 499 51.33 22.31 25.49
N LYS A 500 50.85 23.39 24.85
CA LYS A 500 51.45 23.93 23.62
C LYS A 500 52.89 24.41 23.84
N GLU A 501 53.18 25.09 24.95
CA GLU A 501 54.53 25.52 25.30
C GLU A 501 55.47 24.33 25.57
N LYS A 502 55.01 23.32 26.33
CA LYS A 502 55.77 22.07 26.52
C LYS A 502 56.05 21.36 25.19
N ASN A 503 55.08 21.29 24.29
CA ASN A 503 55.26 20.69 22.97
C ASN A 503 56.22 21.52 22.10
N LYS A 504 56.17 22.85 22.15
CA LYS A 504 57.11 23.73 21.45
C LYS A 504 58.54 23.60 21.98
N LEU A 505 58.71 23.40 23.29
CA LEU A 505 60.01 23.15 23.91
C LEU A 505 60.57 21.78 23.54
N LYS A 506 59.71 20.74 23.49
CA LYS A 506 60.07 19.40 22.98
C LYS A 506 60.49 19.46 21.51
N LEU A 507 59.74 20.16 20.68
CA LEU A 507 60.05 20.34 19.26
C LEU A 507 61.39 21.07 19.07
N LYS A 508 61.66 22.12 19.85
CA LYS A 508 62.98 22.78 19.86
C LYS A 508 64.12 21.82 20.21
N LYS A 509 63.96 21.04 21.28
CA LYS A 509 64.96 20.03 21.69
C LYS A 509 65.17 18.95 20.63
N GLU A 510 64.12 18.53 19.92
CA GLU A 510 64.23 17.59 18.79
C GLU A 510 64.91 18.22 17.58
N THR A 511 64.59 19.47 17.24
CA THR A 511 65.28 20.20 16.16
C THR A 511 66.75 20.46 16.48
N ASP A 512 67.10 20.73 17.73
CA ASP A 512 68.49 20.94 18.15
C ASP A 512 69.27 19.61 18.13
N LYS A 513 68.65 18.50 18.57
CA LYS A 513 69.21 17.14 18.41
C LYS A 513 69.40 16.75 16.94
N GLN A 514 68.46 17.11 16.06
CA GLN A 514 68.60 16.87 14.62
C GLN A 514 69.70 17.74 14.01
N LYS A 515 69.85 19.00 14.43
CA LYS A 515 70.95 19.88 14.01
C LYS A 515 72.31 19.39 14.51
N GLU A 516 72.40 18.84 15.72
CA GLU A 516 73.62 18.19 16.21
C GLU A 516 73.95 16.91 15.45
N LYS A 517 72.95 16.08 15.11
CA LYS A 517 73.16 14.92 14.23
C LYS A 517 73.64 15.35 12.83
N LEU A 518 73.08 16.41 12.26
CA LEU A 518 73.52 16.97 10.98
C LEU A 518 74.95 17.56 11.04
N LYS A 519 75.37 18.14 12.17
CA LYS A 519 76.75 18.60 12.38
C LYS A 519 77.76 17.44 12.54
N LYS A 520 77.32 16.29 13.06
CA LYS A 520 78.14 15.06 13.16
C LYS A 520 78.27 14.28 11.84
N ILE A 521 77.47 14.61 10.83
CA ILE A 521 77.54 14.03 9.47
C ILE A 521 78.41 14.90 8.53
N LYS A 522 78.78 16.12 8.94
CA LYS A 522 79.62 17.07 8.19
C LYS A 522 81.04 17.26 8.78
N LYS A 523 81.46 16.38 9.69
CA LYS A 523 82.85 16.13 10.10
C LYS A 523 83.13 14.67 9.82
#